data_AF-A0A7L9GJL9-F1
#
_entry.id   AF-A0A7L9GJL9-F1
#
_cell.length_a   1.000
_cell.length_b   1.000
_cell.length_c   1.000
_cell.angle_alpha   90.00
_cell.angle_beta   90.00
_cell.angle_gamma   90.00
#
_symmetry.space_group_name_H-M   'P 1'
#
loop_
_entity.id
_entity.type
_entity.pdbx_description
1 polymer ?
#
loop_
_entity_poly.entity_id
_entity_poly.type
_entity_poly.pdbx_seq_one_letter_code
_entity_poly.pdbx_strand_id
1 'polypeptide(L)' 'MTNEEVLQTLAHLVGTRYVPELKGTICALTGRTRVVGPNEMSTRDYDAERIQIKADADLMIQSFAFN' A
#
# COMPACT_ATOMS: atom_id res chain seq x y z
N MET A 1 -2.92 -9.99 10.39
CA MET A 1 -3.75 -9.77 9.19
C MET A 1 -3.12 -10.47 8.00
N THR A 2 -3.90 -11.29 7.29
CA THR A 2 -3.47 -11.90 6.03
C THR A 2 -3.44 -10.86 4.91
N ASN A 3 -2.75 -11.16 3.80
CA ASN A 3 -2.72 -10.25 2.65
C ASN A 3 -4.11 -10.00 2.06
N GLU A 4 -5.01 -11.00 2.11
CA GLU A 4 -6.39 -10.88 1.65
C GLU A 4 -7.20 -9.92 2.52
N GLU A 5 -7.09 -10.03 3.85
CA GLU A 5 -7.75 -9.11 4.78
C GLU A 5 -7.27 -7.67 4.59
N VAL A 6 -5.97 -7.49 4.34
CA VAL A 6 -5.39 -6.17 4.02
C VAL A 6 -5.98 -5.63 2.72
N LEU A 7 -6.03 -6.42 1.65
CA LEU A 7 -6.63 -5.98 0.39
C LEU A 7 -8.08 -5.55 0.56
N GLN A 8 -8.86 -6.35 1.28
CA GLN A 8 -10.26 -6.06 1.54
C GLN A 8 -10.43 -4.78 2.37
N THR A 9 -9.56 -4.58 3.36
CA THR A 9 -9.52 -3.36 4.17
C THR A 9 -9.16 -2.15 3.33
N LEU A 10 -8.20 -2.26 2.41
CA LEU A 10 -7.73 -1.14 1.59
C LEU A 10 -8.53 -0.92 0.30
N ALA A 11 -9.47 -1.80 -0.03
CA ALA A 11 -10.26 -1.75 -1.27
C ALA A 11 -10.99 -0.41 -1.47
N HIS A 12 -11.43 0.23 -0.38
CA HIS A 12 -12.10 1.53 -0.42
C HIS A 12 -11.18 2.69 -0.84
N LEU A 13 -9.86 2.50 -0.81
CA LEU A 13 -8.88 3.49 -1.24
C LEU A 13 -8.58 3.38 -2.74
N VAL A 14 -8.96 2.29 -3.40
CA VAL A 14 -8.79 2.14 -4.85
C VAL A 14 -9.67 3.18 -5.56
N GLY A 15 -9.10 3.91 -6.51
CA GLY A 15 -9.76 5.04 -7.18
C GLY A 15 -9.64 6.36 -6.43
N THR A 16 -8.96 6.41 -5.28
CA THR A 16 -8.63 7.65 -4.57
C THR A 16 -7.20 8.08 -4.85
N ARG A 17 -6.92 9.38 -4.66
CA ARG A 17 -5.57 9.93 -4.87
C ARG A 17 -4.66 9.53 -3.71
N TYR A 18 -3.52 8.93 -4.03
CA TYR A 18 -2.45 8.67 -3.11
C TYR A 18 -1.87 9.98 -2.57
N VAL A 19 -1.78 10.07 -1.24
CA VAL A 19 -1.05 11.10 -0.52
C VAL A 19 -0.02 10.45 0.41
N PRO A 20 1.14 11.06 0.70
CA PRO A 20 2.15 10.45 1.56
C PRO A 20 1.65 10.07 2.96
N GLU A 21 0.69 10.84 3.50
CA GLU A 21 0.06 10.61 4.82
C GLU A 21 -0.73 9.30 4.89
N LEU A 22 -1.26 8.82 3.76
CA LEU A 22 -1.99 7.56 3.68
C LEU A 22 -1.13 6.38 4.14
N LYS A 23 0.20 6.45 4.04
CA LYS A 23 1.09 5.40 4.55
C LYS A 23 0.89 5.17 6.05
N GLY A 24 0.81 6.23 6.84
CA GLY A 24 0.57 6.12 8.28
C GLY A 24 -0.79 5.51 8.59
N THR A 25 -1.82 5.93 7.84
CA THR A 25 -3.17 5.37 7.96
C THR A 25 -3.19 3.89 7.59
N ILE A 26 -2.55 3.49 6.48
CA ILE A 26 -2.47 2.10 6.06
C ILE A 26 -1.73 1.28 7.11
N CYS A 27 -0.62 1.77 7.66
CA CYS A 27 0.08 1.10 8.76
C CYS A 27 -0.82 0.90 9.98
N ALA A 28 -1.59 1.93 10.37
CA ALA A 28 -2.50 1.86 11.50
C ALA A 28 -3.69 0.90 11.27
N LEU A 29 -4.27 0.91 10.06
CA LEU A 29 -5.40 0.05 9.70
C LEU A 29 -5.02 -1.42 9.57
N THR A 30 -3.84 -1.69 9.02
CA THR A 30 -3.40 -3.05 8.68
C THR A 30 -2.47 -3.67 9.73
N GLY A 31 -1.96 -2.86 10.65
CA GLY A 31 -0.92 -3.23 11.61
C GLY A 31 0.45 -3.42 10.99
N ARG A 32 0.62 -3.14 9.69
CA ARG A 32 1.87 -3.36 8.95
C ARG A 32 2.81 -2.19 9.16
N THR A 33 4.08 -2.48 9.36
CA THR A 33 5.09 -1.44 9.64
C THR A 33 5.69 -0.84 8.37
N ARG A 34 5.53 -1.52 7.23
CA ARG A 34 6.22 -1.16 5.99
C ARG A 34 5.27 -1.01 4.81
N VAL A 35 5.02 0.25 4.45
CA VAL A 35 4.20 0.64 3.30
C VAL A 35 5.05 1.47 2.36
N VAL A 36 5.13 1.05 1.10
CA VAL A 36 5.90 1.71 0.04
C VAL A 36 4.94 2.42 -0.89
N GLY A 37 5.18 3.71 -1.10
CA GLY A 37 4.42 4.52 -2.05
C GLY A 37 4.68 4.13 -3.52
N PRO A 38 3.80 4.54 -4.45
CA PRO A 38 3.88 4.16 -5.86
C PRO A 38 5.15 4.61 -6.59
N ASN A 39 5.82 5.66 -6.11
CA ASN A 39 7.06 6.20 -6.68
C ASN A 39 8.27 6.04 -5.75
N GLU A 40 8.14 5.27 -4.66
CA GLU A 40 9.25 5.04 -3.75
C GLU A 40 10.13 3.89 -4.24
N MET A 41 11.43 4.17 -4.30
CA MET A 41 12.42 3.14 -4.59
C MET A 41 12.52 2.20 -3.38
N SER A 42 12.14 0.94 -3.54
CA SER A 42 12.30 -0.09 -2.52
C SER A 42 13.47 -1.01 -2.84
N THR A 43 14.17 -1.48 -1.81
CA THR A 43 15.18 -2.52 -1.97
C THR A 43 14.50 -3.84 -2.37
N ARG A 44 15.19 -4.66 -3.17
CA ARG A 44 14.68 -5.96 -3.66
C ARG A 44 14.61 -7.04 -2.58
N ASP A 45 14.86 -6.69 -1.32
CA ASP A 45 14.72 -7.61 -0.20
C ASP A 45 13.28 -8.10 -0.11
N TYR A 46 13.08 -9.40 0.01
CA TYR A 46 11.77 -10.03 0.20
C TYR A 46 11.23 -9.67 1.59
N ASP A 47 9.98 -9.19 1.66
CA ASP A 47 9.36 -8.75 2.90
C ASP A 47 7.86 -9.01 2.80
N ALA A 48 7.43 -10.16 3.31
CA ALA A 48 6.04 -10.62 3.23
C ALA A 48 5.04 -9.65 3.91
N GLU A 49 5.52 -8.77 4.80
CA GLU A 49 4.71 -7.77 5.47
C GLU A 49 4.69 -6.42 4.74
N ARG A 50 5.46 -6.25 3.67
CA ARG A 50 5.51 -5.01 2.91
C ARG A 50 4.30 -4.87 2.00
N ILE A 51 3.63 -3.72 2.12
CA ILE A 51 2.55 -3.30 1.23
C ILE A 51 3.13 -2.34 0.20
N GLN A 52 3.01 -2.67 -1.09
CA GLN A 52 3.37 -1.77 -2.16
C GLN A 52 2.10 -1.18 -2.78
N ILE A 53 1.97 0.14 -2.69
CA ILE A 53 0.86 0.87 -3.29
C ILE A 53 1.15 1.03 -4.79
N LYS A 54 0.22 0.62 -5.65
CA LYS A 54 0.28 0.83 -7.09
C LYS A 54 -0.67 1.97 -7.43
N ALA A 55 -0.13 3.03 -8.00
CA ALA A 55 -0.88 4.15 -8.51
C ALA A 55 -0.46 4.45 -9.94
N ASP A 56 -1.31 5.15 -10.67
CA ASP A 56 -0.99 5.65 -12.01
C ASP A 56 -0.18 6.96 -11.96
N ALA A 57 0.01 7.58 -13.13
CA ALA A 57 0.76 8.82 -13.29
C ALA A 57 0.12 10.02 -12.55
N ASP A 58 -1.20 10.00 -12.33
CA ASP A 58 -1.95 11.03 -11.59
C ASP A 58 -1.98 10.76 -10.07
N LEU A 59 -1.23 9.74 -9.62
CA LEU A 59 -1.23 9.23 -8.26
C LEU A 59 -2.58 8.63 -7.84
N MET A 60 -3.46 8.23 -8.76
CA MET A 60 -4.67 7.50 -8.39
C MET A 60 -4.32 6.05 -8.07
N ILE A 61 -4.72 5.60 -6.88
CA ILE A 61 -4.47 4.24 -6.41
C ILE A 61 -5.25 3.25 -7.29
N GLN A 62 -4.52 2.36 -7.94
CA GLN A 62 -5.07 1.32 -8.81
C GLN A 62 -5.17 -0.01 -8.06
N SER A 63 -4.17 -0.34 -7.24
CA SER A 63 -4.12 -1.60 -6.50
C SER A 63 -3.05 -1.62 -5.41
N PHE A 64 -2.99 -2.71 -4.65
CA PHE A 64 -1.95 -2.99 -3.66
C PHE A 64 -1.29 -4.35 -3.97
N ALA A 65 0.01 -4.43 -3.78
CA ALA A 65 0.80 -5.66 -4.01
C ALA A 65 1.63 -6.00 -2.77
N PHE A 66 1.96 -7.29 -2.62
CA PHE A 66 2.78 -7.83 -1.53
C PHE A 66 3.89 -8.66 -2.15
N ASN A 67 5.15 -8.44 -1.74
CA ASN A 67 6.34 -9.14 -2.22
C ASN A 67 7.10 -9.73 -1.04
#